data_AF-A0A1H4D0Q1-F1
#
_entry.id   AF-A0A1H4D0Q1-F1
#
_cell.length_a   1.000
_cell.length_b   1.000
_cell.length_c   1.000
_cell.angle_alpha   90.00
_cell.angle_beta   90.00
_cell.angle_gamma   90.00
#
_symmetry.space_group_name_H-M   'P 1'
#
loop_
_entity.id
_entity.type
_entity.pdbx_description
1 polymer ?
#
loop_
_entity_poly.entity_id
_entity_poly.type
_entity_poly.pdbx_seq_one_letter_code
_entity_poly.pdbx_strand_id
1 'polypeptide(L)'
;MSCILPPVCVFCQHFLEDDPDRECQAFVEIPAAIMDGKCDHTEPYPGDNGYRFRLVPEELETFLELNEVRREFKLPTFRLPD
;
A
#
# COMPACT_ATOMS: atom_id res chain seq x y z
N MET A 1 15.03 -8.88 5.75
CA MET A 1 13.98 -9.06 6.76
C MET A 1 12.69 -8.68 6.08
N SER A 2 11.94 -9.67 5.60
CA SER A 2 10.60 -9.48 5.04
C SER A 2 9.70 -8.92 6.14
N CYS A 3 9.01 -7.84 5.84
CA CYS A 3 8.05 -7.24 6.76
C CYS A 3 6.91 -8.26 6.96
N ILE A 4 6.59 -8.60 8.21
CA ILE A 4 5.50 -9.54 8.53
C ILE A 4 4.12 -8.89 8.28
N LEU A 5 4.08 -7.56 8.23
CA LEU A 5 2.87 -6.78 8.07
C LEU A 5 2.49 -6.59 6.60
N PRO A 6 1.18 -6.54 6.28
CA PRO A 6 0.73 -6.36 4.91
C PRO A 6 1.25 -5.04 4.32
N PRO A 7 1.62 -5.03 3.02
CA PRO A 7 1.99 -3.82 2.32
C PRO A 7 0.79 -2.89 2.16
N VAL A 8 1.03 -1.60 1.91
CA VAL A 8 -0.05 -0.60 1.73
C VAL A 8 -0.96 -0.95 0.54
N CYS A 9 -0.45 -1.67 -0.46
CA CYS A 9 -1.15 -1.92 -1.72
C CYS A 9 -2.43 -2.74 -1.55
N VAL A 10 -2.52 -3.64 -0.57
CA VAL A 10 -3.73 -4.47 -0.37
C VAL A 10 -4.95 -3.63 0.03
N PHE A 11 -4.73 -2.42 0.54
CA PHE A 11 -5.79 -1.49 0.92
C PHE A 11 -6.12 -0.48 -0.20
N CYS A 12 -5.48 -0.60 -1.37
CA CYS A 12 -5.57 0.38 -2.44
C CYS A 12 -6.70 0.02 -3.43
N GLN A 13 -7.51 0.99 -3.83
CA GLN A 13 -8.54 0.86 -4.88
C GLN A 13 -7.98 0.42 -6.24
N HIS A 14 -6.68 0.56 -6.45
CA HIS A 14 -5.98 0.22 -7.69
C HIS A 14 -5.29 -1.15 -7.65
N PHE A 15 -5.39 -1.86 -6.54
CA PHE A 15 -4.90 -3.22 -6.39
C PHE A 15 -5.87 -4.21 -7.05
N LEU A 16 -5.33 -5.21 -7.72
CA LEU A 16 -6.08 -6.17 -8.53
C LEU A 16 -5.87 -7.56 -7.93
N GLU A 17 -6.64 -7.89 -6.89
CA GLU A 17 -6.47 -9.17 -6.15
C GLU A 17 -6.73 -10.41 -7.02
N ASP A 18 -7.61 -10.28 -8.02
CA ASP A 18 -8.08 -11.40 -8.84
C ASP A 18 -7.45 -11.47 -10.24
N ASP A 19 -6.44 -10.63 -10.54
CA ASP A 19 -5.79 -10.60 -11.86
C ASP A 19 -4.45 -11.37 -11.83
N PRO A 20 -4.35 -12.53 -12.51
CA PRO A 20 -3.15 -13.36 -12.49
C PRO A 20 -1.97 -12.77 -13.27
N ASP A 21 -2.20 -11.80 -14.15
CA ASP A 21 -1.19 -11.19 -15.01
C ASP A 21 -0.71 -9.84 -14.48
N ARG A 22 -1.45 -9.22 -13.55
CA ARG A 22 -1.17 -7.88 -13.06
C ARG A 22 -1.76 -7.57 -11.68
N GLU A 23 -0.92 -7.29 -10.70
CA GLU A 23 -1.35 -7.03 -9.32
C GLU A 23 -1.83 -5.58 -9.07
N CYS A 24 -1.53 -4.63 -9.97
CA CYS A 24 -1.81 -3.21 -9.74
C CYS A 24 -2.00 -2.40 -11.04
N GLN A 25 -2.89 -1.40 -11.03
CA GLN A 25 -3.03 -0.45 -12.14
C GLN A 25 -1.82 0.49 -12.29
N ALA A 26 -1.11 0.79 -11.21
CA ALA A 26 0.04 1.70 -11.23
C ALA A 26 1.28 1.03 -11.85
N PHE A 27 1.56 -0.22 -11.48
CA PHE A 27 2.78 -0.92 -11.86
C PHE A 27 2.48 -2.31 -12.41
N VAL A 28 3.32 -2.79 -13.33
CA VAL A 28 3.29 -4.20 -13.75
C VAL A 28 3.82 -5.09 -12.61
N GLU A 29 4.89 -4.66 -11.95
CA GLU A 29 5.46 -5.26 -10.75
C GLU A 29 5.60 -4.16 -9.69
N ILE A 30 4.99 -4.33 -8.52
CA ILE A 30 4.98 -3.30 -7.48
C ILE A 30 6.40 -3.15 -6.90
N PRO A 31 6.97 -1.93 -6.84
CA PRO A 31 8.30 -1.69 -6.29
C PRO A 31 8.48 -2.24 -4.88
N ALA A 32 9.63 -2.88 -4.62
CA ALA A 32 9.96 -3.45 -3.32
C ALA A 32 9.89 -2.43 -2.16
N ALA A 33 10.15 -1.14 -2.41
CA ALA A 33 10.00 -0.11 -1.39
C ALA A 33 8.55 0.07 -0.91
N ILE A 34 7.57 -0.13 -1.79
CA ILE A 34 6.14 -0.11 -1.46
C ILE A 34 5.75 -1.43 -0.78
N MET A 35 6.20 -2.56 -1.32
CA MET A 35 5.94 -3.90 -0.74
C MET A 35 6.55 -4.08 0.65
N ASP A 36 7.71 -3.50 0.92
CA ASP A 36 8.34 -3.48 2.25
C ASP A 36 7.68 -2.46 3.20
N GLY A 37 6.66 -1.73 2.75
CA GLY A 37 6.01 -0.68 3.51
C GLY A 37 6.93 0.49 3.88
N LYS A 38 7.98 0.76 3.08
CA LYS A 38 8.85 1.95 3.23
C LYS A 38 8.31 3.17 2.48
N CYS A 39 7.36 2.95 1.58
CA CYS A 39 6.67 3.96 0.80
C CYS A 39 5.17 3.63 0.80
N ASP A 40 4.33 4.63 1.05
CA ASP A 40 2.86 4.51 1.08
C ASP A 40 2.19 4.90 -0.24
N HIS A 41 2.99 5.26 -1.26
CA HIS A 41 2.55 5.62 -2.62
C HIS A 41 1.47 6.71 -2.70
N THR A 42 1.36 7.61 -1.72
CA THR A 42 0.45 8.77 -1.81
C THR A 42 1.03 9.91 -2.66
N GLU A 43 2.33 9.88 -2.92
CA GLU A 43 3.06 10.79 -3.80
C GLU A 43 3.39 10.12 -5.15
N PRO A 44 3.61 10.92 -6.22
CA PRO A 44 4.08 10.39 -7.50
C PRO A 44 5.34 9.53 -7.33
N TYR A 45 5.34 8.36 -7.96
CA TYR A 45 6.46 7.42 -7.92
C TYR A 45 6.90 7.07 -9.35
N PRO A 46 8.21 6.95 -9.64
CA PRO A 46 8.67 6.62 -10.98
C PRO A 46 8.02 5.36 -11.54
N GLY A 47 7.30 5.50 -12.67
CA GLY A 47 6.64 4.39 -13.36
C GLY A 47 5.22 4.06 -12.87
N ASP A 48 4.61 4.88 -12.02
CA ASP A 48 3.27 4.65 -11.44
C ASP A 48 2.08 4.85 -12.39
N ASN A 49 2.34 5.11 -13.67
CA ASN A 49 1.34 5.40 -14.69
C ASN A 49 0.30 6.47 -14.29
N GLY A 50 0.68 7.40 -13.40
CA GLY A 50 -0.19 8.47 -12.90
C GLY A 50 -1.17 8.05 -11.80
N TYR A 51 -1.12 6.80 -11.35
CA TYR A 51 -1.92 6.30 -10.23
C TYR A 51 -1.17 6.48 -8.91
N ARG A 52 -1.91 6.78 -7.85
CA ARG A 52 -1.40 6.94 -6.49
C ARG A 52 -2.30 6.17 -5.54
N PHE A 53 -1.82 5.89 -4.34
CA PHE A 53 -2.59 5.22 -3.31
C PHE A 53 -3.92 5.94 -3.07
N ARG A 54 -5.00 5.15 -3.09
CA ARG A 54 -6.34 5.54 -2.64
C ARG A 54 -6.90 4.41 -1.81
N LEU A 55 -7.21 4.69 -0.56
CA LEU A 55 -7.76 3.70 0.36
C LEU A 55 -9.15 3.25 -0.12
N VAL A 56 -9.41 1.94 -0.07
CA VAL A 56 -10.75 1.38 -0.19
C VAL A 56 -11.56 1.83 1.05
N PRO A 57 -12.65 2.59 0.90
CA PRO A 57 -13.36 3.18 2.06
C PRO A 57 -13.79 2.15 3.11
N GLU A 58 -14.19 0.97 2.66
CA GLU A 58 -14.62 -0.15 3.50
C GLU A 58 -13.49 -0.72 4.36
N GLU A 59 -12.23 -0.52 3.96
CA GLU A 59 -11.04 -1.00 4.65
C GLU A 59 -10.44 0.01 5.65
N LEU A 60 -11.11 1.16 5.89
CA LEU A 60 -10.58 2.23 6.72
C LEU A 60 -10.26 1.78 8.15
N GLU A 61 -11.15 1.03 8.78
CA GLU A 61 -10.94 0.56 10.16
C GLU A 61 -9.73 -0.37 10.24
N THR A 62 -9.64 -1.36 9.35
CA THR A 62 -8.50 -2.29 9.26
C THR A 62 -7.19 -1.57 8.94
N PHE A 63 -7.21 -0.55 8.08
CA PHE A 63 -6.05 0.27 7.78
C PHE A 63 -5.55 1.06 9.00
N LEU A 64 -6.47 1.57 9.83
CA LEU A 64 -6.12 2.24 11.08
C LEU A 64 -5.49 1.27 12.08
N GLU A 65 -6.07 0.08 12.26
CA GLU A 65 -5.53 -0.98 13.12
C GLU A 65 -4.11 -1.39 12.66
N LEU A 66 -3.89 -1.56 11.36
CA LEU A 66 -2.56 -1.83 10.81
C LEU A 66 -1.56 -0.73 11.21
N ASN A 67 -1.95 0.54 11.11
CA ASN A 67 -1.10 1.65 11.50
C ASN A 67 -0.78 1.67 13.00
N GLU A 68 -1.70 1.21 13.86
CA GLU A 68 -1.42 1.01 15.28
C GLU A 68 -0.39 -0.09 15.50
N VAL A 69 -0.54 -1.24 14.84
CA VAL A 69 0.44 -2.33 14.89
C VAL A 69 1.80 -1.85 14.39
N ARG A 70 1.87 -1.19 13.23
CA ARG A 70 3.12 -0.63 12.70
C ARG A 70 3.81 0.27 13.72
N ARG A 71 3.05 1.11 14.43
CA ARG A 71 3.56 1.99 15.48
C ARG A 71 4.12 1.22 16.68
N GLU A 72 3.43 0.18 17.14
CA GLU A 72 3.89 -0.70 18.22
C GLU A 72 5.23 -1.35 17.88
N PHE A 73 5.37 -1.81 16.63
CA PHE A 73 6.60 -2.37 16.08
C PHE A 73 7.65 -1.32 15.69
N LYS A 74 7.42 -0.03 15.97
CA LYS A 74 8.31 1.10 15.64
C LYS A 74 8.61 1.25 14.13
N LEU A 75 7.66 0.83 13.30
CA LEU A 75 7.68 1.02 11.85
C LEU A 75 6.97 2.34 11.49
N PRO A 76 7.36 2.99 10.36
CA PRO A 76 6.63 4.16 9.86
C PRO A 76 5.17 3.81 9.56
N THR A 77 4.23 4.61 10.05
CA THR A 77 2.81 4.47 9.69
C THR A 77 2.58 4.99 8.28
N PHE A 78 1.62 4.40 7.57
CA PHE A 78 1.16 4.90 6.28
C PHE A 78 0.32 6.17 6.46
N ARG A 79 0.46 7.14 5.56
CA ARG A 79 -0.38 8.34 5.55
C ARG A 79 -1.83 7.98 5.28
N LEU A 80 -2.74 8.62 6.01
CA LEU A 80 -4.16 8.58 5.65
C LEU A 80 -4.37 9.42 4.38
N PRO A 81 -5.18 8.94 3.43
CA PRO A 81 -5.59 9.76 2.30
C PRO A 81 -6.55 10.86 2.78
N ASP A 82 -6.45 12.04 2.17
CA ASP A 82 -7.36 13.18 2.39
C ASP A 82 -8.81 12.88 1.97
#